data_AF-A0A928RA11-F1
#
_entry.id   AF-A0A928RA11-F1
#
_cell.length_a   1.000
_cell.length_b   1.000
_cell.length_c   1.000
_cell.angle_alpha   90.00
_cell.angle_beta   90.00
_cell.angle_gamma   90.00
#
_symmetry.space_group_name_H-M   'P 1'
#
loop_
_entity.id
_entity.type
_entity.pdbx_description
1 polymer ?
#
loop_
_entity_poly.entity_id
_entity_poly.type
_entity_poly.pdbx_seq_one_letter_code
_entity_poly.pdbx_strand_id
1 'polypeptide(L)' 'MKENYTVCNCKQVTYNDIADAIHNNAKFDDVLKTFEGVQKITNCSTGCGGCYQKVLDIISNVLNGAEI' A
#
# COMPACT_ATOMS: atom_id res chain seq x y z
N MET A 1 -14.82 0.67 -7.74
CA MET A 1 -14.13 1.86 -7.17
C MET A 1 -14.07 1.69 -5.66
N LYS A 2 -12.89 1.41 -5.07
CA LYS A 2 -12.77 1.27 -3.60
C LYS A 2 -12.88 2.64 -2.93
N GLU A 3 -13.63 2.73 -1.83
CA GLU A 3 -13.66 3.93 -0.99
C GLU A 3 -12.27 4.22 -0.41
N ASN A 4 -11.92 5.50 -0.28
CA ASN A 4 -10.68 5.88 0.40
C ASN A 4 -10.87 5.75 1.91
N TYR A 5 -10.07 4.92 2.56
CA TYR A 5 -10.11 4.73 4.01
C TYR A 5 -8.70 4.71 4.61
N THR A 6 -8.59 4.99 5.90
CA THR A 6 -7.31 4.96 6.62
C THR A 6 -6.85 3.51 6.83
N VAL A 7 -5.65 3.21 6.34
CA VAL A 7 -5.01 1.90 6.44
C VAL A 7 -4.01 1.88 7.61
N CYS A 8 -3.23 2.95 7.78
CA CYS A 8 -2.30 3.10 8.90
C CYS A 8 -2.66 4.32 9.76
N ASN A 9 -3.22 4.07 10.95
CA ASN A 9 -3.54 5.14 11.89
C ASN A 9 -2.30 5.83 12.48
N CYS A 10 -1.17 5.13 12.61
CA CYS A 10 0.05 5.72 13.18
C CYS A 10 0.65 6.82 12.31
N LYS A 11 0.50 6.69 10.98
CA LYS A 11 1.10 7.57 9.98
C LYS A 11 0.06 8.29 9.13
N GLN A 12 -1.22 8.10 9.45
CA GLN A 12 -2.37 8.66 8.72
C GLN A 12 -2.33 8.30 7.23
N VAL A 13 -1.94 7.07 6.90
CA VAL A 13 -1.84 6.58 5.51
C VAL A 13 -3.18 6.00 5.08
N THR A 14 -3.65 6.40 3.91
CA THR A 14 -4.92 5.98 3.31
C THR A 14 -4.73 4.97 2.17
N TYR A 15 -5.83 4.38 1.71
CA TYR A 15 -5.82 3.49 0.54
C TYR A 15 -5.25 4.22 -0.70
N ASN A 16 -5.68 5.47 -0.93
CA ASN A 16 -5.22 6.25 -2.07
C ASN A 16 -3.72 6.52 -2.00
N ASP A 17 -3.17 6.85 -0.83
CA ASP A 17 -1.73 7.07 -0.68
C ASP A 17 -0.92 5.82 -1.07
N ILE A 18 -1.45 4.62 -0.75
CA ILE A 18 -0.83 3.36 -1.12
C ILE A 18 -0.98 3.11 -2.63
N ALA A 19 -2.17 3.30 -3.18
CA ALA A 19 -2.42 3.13 -4.62
C ALA A 19 -1.55 4.07 -5.47
N ASP A 20 -1.45 5.34 -5.08
CA ASP A 20 -0.60 6.33 -5.74
C ASP A 20 0.88 5.97 -5.61
N ALA A 21 1.32 5.47 -4.45
CA ALA A 21 2.69 5.00 -4.26
C ALA A 21 3.03 3.77 -5.13
N ILE A 22 2.05 2.91 -5.41
CA ILE A 22 2.19 1.77 -6.32
C ILE A 22 2.25 2.26 -7.77
N HIS A 23 1.30 3.09 -8.20
CA HIS A 23 1.24 3.61 -9.57
C HIS A 23 2.48 4.42 -9.95
N ASN A 24 3.02 5.21 -9.02
CA ASN A 24 4.26 5.97 -9.24
C ASN A 24 5.51 5.08 -9.38
N ASN A 25 5.44 3.82 -8.96
CA ASN A 25 6.52 2.86 -9.10
C ASN A 25 6.11 1.73 -10.06
N ALA A 26 5.80 2.10 -11.31
CA ALA A 26 5.22 1.29 -12.39
C ALA A 26 5.97 0.00 -12.83
N LYS A 27 6.87 -0.57 -12.02
CA LYS A 27 7.64 -1.78 -12.32
C LYS A 27 7.85 -2.66 -11.10
N PHE A 28 6.77 -3.16 -10.52
CA PHE A 28 6.90 -4.18 -9.48
C PHE A 28 6.21 -5.48 -9.89
N ASP A 29 7.04 -6.48 -10.19
CA ASP A 29 6.60 -7.87 -10.36
C ASP A 29 6.51 -8.63 -9.02
N ASP A 30 6.77 -7.93 -7.90
CA ASP A 30 6.93 -8.53 -6.58
C ASP A 30 6.23 -7.67 -5.50
N VAL A 31 5.32 -8.31 -4.78
CA VAL A 31 4.54 -7.72 -3.66
C VAL A 31 5.47 -7.16 -2.59
N LEU A 32 6.57 -7.85 -2.26
CA LEU A 32 7.49 -7.43 -1.20
C LEU A 32 8.28 -6.18 -1.62
N LYS A 33 8.77 -6.12 -2.87
CA LYS A 33 9.46 -4.94 -3.39
C LYS A 33 8.53 -3.73 -3.48
N THR A 34 7.28 -3.96 -3.86
CA THR A 34 6.25 -2.91 -3.86
C THR A 34 6.02 -2.39 -2.45
N PHE A 35 5.92 -3.30 -1.47
CA PHE A 35 5.74 -2.91 -0.08
C PHE A 35 6.89 -2.05 0.42
N GLU A 36 8.15 -2.39 0.11
CA GLU A 36 9.30 -1.56 0.48
C GLU A 36 9.22 -0.15 -0.11
N GLY A 37 8.77 -0.02 -1.37
CA GLY A 37 8.56 1.27 -2.03
C GLY A 37 7.45 2.09 -1.35
N VAL A 38 6.29 1.46 -1.14
CA VAL A 38 5.14 2.06 -0.44
C VAL A 38 5.51 2.47 0.98
N GLN A 39 6.24 1.63 1.71
CA GLN A 39 6.70 1.92 3.07
C GLN A 39 7.65 3.12 3.08
N LYS A 40 8.58 3.23 2.13
CA LYS A 40 9.50 4.38 2.06
C LYS A 40 8.77 5.70 1.80
N ILE A 41 7.73 5.68 0.96
CA ILE A 41 6.96 6.88 0.61
C ILE A 41 5.99 7.26 1.74
N THR A 42 5.23 6.30 2.23
CA THR A 42 4.12 6.53 3.19
C THR A 42 4.54 6.41 4.65
N ASN A 43 5.71 5.85 4.92
CA ASN A 43 6.20 5.49 6.25
C ASN A 43 5.33 4.46 6.98
N CYS A 44 4.39 3.77 6.32
CA CYS A 44 3.54 2.78 6.97
C CYS A 44 4.37 1.63 7.61
N SER A 45 3.80 0.97 8.62
CA SER A 45 4.44 -0.14 9.34
C SER A 45 5.76 0.17 10.06
N THR A 46 6.18 1.45 10.14
CA THR A 46 7.34 1.89 10.95
C THR A 46 6.95 2.30 12.38
N GLY A 47 5.67 2.17 12.73
CA GLY A 47 5.13 2.41 14.08
C GLY A 47 4.80 1.09 14.79
N CYS A 48 3.51 0.81 14.99
CA CYS A 48 3.06 -0.40 15.69
C CYS A 48 3.06 -1.68 14.84
N GLY A 49 3.26 -1.58 13.51
CA GLY A 49 3.21 -2.72 12.59
C GLY A 49 1.80 -3.27 12.26
N GLY A 50 0.74 -2.83 12.95
CA GLY A 50 -0.62 -3.39 12.79
C GLY A 50 -1.28 -3.18 11.41
N CYS A 51 -0.73 -2.31 10.57
CA CYS A 51 -1.20 -2.11 9.20
C CYS A 51 -0.51 -3.03 8.18
N TYR A 52 0.54 -3.75 8.55
CA TYR A 52 1.41 -4.49 7.62
C TYR A 52 0.63 -5.42 6.69
N GLN A 53 -0.21 -6.30 7.24
CA GLN A 53 -1.00 -7.24 6.45
C GLN A 53 -1.98 -6.52 5.52
N LYS A 54 -2.64 -5.46 6.00
CA LYS A 54 -3.59 -4.69 5.18
C LYS A 54 -2.92 -4.04 3.97
N VAL A 55 -1.72 -3.52 4.15
CA VAL A 55 -0.95 -2.92 3.05
C VAL A 55 -0.55 -4.00 2.04
N LEU A 56 -0.10 -5.17 2.48
CA LEU A 56 0.22 -6.29 1.59
C LEU A 56 -1.01 -6.76 0.79
N ASP A 57 -2.17 -6.86 1.43
CA ASP A 57 -3.42 -7.26 0.77
C ASP A 57 -3.82 -6.23 -0.30
N ILE A 58 -3.66 -4.94 -0.02
CA ILE A 58 -3.91 -3.87 -1.00
C ILE A 58 -2.96 -4.00 -2.19
N ILE A 59 -1.66 -4.14 -1.93
CA ILE A 59 -0.64 -4.31 -2.97
C ILE A 59 -0.95 -5.51 -3.85
N SER A 60 -1.23 -6.66 -3.24
CA SER A 60 -1.55 -7.90 -3.95
C SER A 60 -2.79 -7.73 -4.84
N ASN A 61 -3.83 -7.05 -4.34
CA ASN A 61 -5.03 -6.77 -5.14
C ASN A 61 -4.74 -5.86 -6.34
N VAL A 62 -3.93 -4.81 -6.15
CA VAL A 62 -3.56 -3.89 -7.23
C VAL A 62 -2.68 -4.56 -8.28
N LEU A 63 -1.68 -5.34 -7.87
CA LEU A 63 -0.76 -6.03 -8.79
C LEU A 63 -1.42 -7.15 -9.59
N ASN A 64 -2.35 -7.90 -8.98
CA ASN A 64 -3.02 -9.02 -9.66
C ASN A 64 -4.11 -8.57 -10.63
N GLY A 65 -4.27 -7.27 -10.91
CA GLY A 65 -5.26 -6.77 -11.85
C GLY A 65 -6.70 -7.10 -11.42
N ALA A 66 -6.93 -7.34 -10.13
CA ALA A 66 -8.26 -7.35 -9.55
C ALA A 66 -8.74 -5.89 -9.45
N GLU A 67 -8.84 -5.24 -10.61
CA GLU A 67 -9.20 -3.84 -10.75
C GLU A 67 -10.73 -3.65 -10.84
N ILE A 68 -11.14 -2.54 -10.22
CA ILE A 68 -12.40 -1.76 -10.26
C ILE A 68 -13.67 -2.34 -9.64
#